data_AF-A0A3D0XIC5-F1
#
_entry.id   AF-A0A3D0XIC5-F1
#
_cell.length_a   1.000
_cell.length_b   1.000
_cell.length_c   1.000
_cell.angle_alpha   90.00
_cell.angle_beta   90.00
_cell.angle_gamma   90.00
#
_symmetry.space_group_name_H-M   'P 1'
#
loop_
_entity.id
_entity.type
_entity.pdbx_description
1 polymer ?
#
loop_
_entity_poly.entity_id
_entity_poly.type
_entity_poly.pdbx_seq_one_letter_code
_entity_poly.pdbx_strand_id
1 'polypeptide(L)'
;MQPNGKWHVHDPNRPKPPVVTPGEHFSHQAPAPSDAVILFDGTDFSQWTGRNDKVDWKLENGYMETTRTGRIRTRDSFGDFQLHLEFATPEKVEGKGQGRGNNGVNIFGRYEIQILDSYQNETYADGMVAAMYGQQPPLKNASKP
;
A
#
# COMPACT_ATOMS: atom_id res chain seq x y z
N MET A 1 -12.48 -35.03 15.55
CA MET A 1 -12.52 -33.63 16.04
C MET A 1 -11.48 -32.81 15.30
N GLN A 2 -11.63 -31.50 15.24
CA GLN A 2 -10.58 -30.63 14.70
C GLN A 2 -9.36 -30.57 15.66
N PRO A 3 -8.17 -30.12 15.19
CA PRO A 3 -6.93 -30.16 15.99
C PRO A 3 -7.00 -29.44 17.34
N ASN A 4 -7.90 -28.47 17.50
CA ASN A 4 -8.09 -27.75 18.76
C ASN A 4 -9.14 -28.37 19.70
N GLY A 5 -9.76 -29.50 19.34
CA GLY A 5 -10.75 -30.23 20.13
C GLY A 5 -12.07 -29.49 20.41
N LYS A 6 -12.19 -28.21 20.04
CA LYS A 6 -13.33 -27.35 20.38
C LYS A 6 -14.58 -27.64 19.55
N TRP A 7 -14.38 -28.06 18.30
CA TRP A 7 -15.46 -28.30 17.34
C TRP A 7 -15.28 -29.65 16.67
N HIS A 8 -16.38 -30.35 16.42
CA HIS A 8 -16.35 -31.52 15.56
C HIS A 8 -16.34 -31.12 14.08
N VAL A 9 -16.02 -32.06 13.20
CA VAL A 9 -16.11 -31.83 11.76
C VAL A 9 -17.59 -31.57 11.44
N HIS A 10 -17.89 -30.49 10.69
CA HIS A 10 -19.24 -30.04 10.35
C HIS A 10 -20.11 -29.58 11.53
N ASP A 11 -19.52 -29.11 12.63
CA ASP A 11 -20.27 -28.57 13.77
C ASP A 11 -21.15 -27.37 13.37
N PRO A 12 -22.50 -27.49 13.42
CA PRO A 12 -23.41 -26.43 12.99
C PRO A 12 -23.42 -25.23 13.95
N ASN A 13 -22.94 -25.40 15.18
CA ASN A 13 -22.92 -24.35 16.20
C ASN A 13 -21.62 -23.54 16.18
N ARG A 14 -20.65 -23.93 15.35
CA ARG A 14 -19.42 -23.16 15.19
C ARG A 14 -19.76 -21.77 14.63
N PRO A 15 -19.30 -20.66 15.25
CA PRO A 15 -19.51 -19.34 14.72
C PRO A 15 -19.02 -19.24 13.27
N LYS A 16 -19.90 -18.73 12.40
CA LYS A 16 -19.54 -18.44 11.01
C LYS A 16 -18.60 -17.23 10.99
N PRO A 17 -17.65 -17.18 10.05
CA PRO A 17 -16.91 -15.95 9.79
C PRO A 17 -17.86 -14.78 9.49
N PRO A 18 -17.47 -13.53 9.83
CA PRO A 18 -18.23 -12.36 9.43
C PRO A 18 -18.35 -12.31 7.89
N VAL A 19 -19.49 -11.83 7.41
CA VAL A 19 -19.72 -11.60 5.98
C VAL A 19 -19.09 -10.26 5.60
N VAL A 20 -18.32 -10.25 4.53
CA VAL A 20 -17.71 -9.04 3.95
C VAL A 20 -18.31 -8.82 2.57
N THR A 21 -18.80 -7.61 2.31
CA THR A 21 -19.19 -7.18 0.97
C THR A 21 -17.94 -6.71 0.24
N PRO A 22 -17.52 -7.36 -0.85
CA PRO A 22 -16.37 -6.92 -1.63
C PRO A 22 -16.68 -5.60 -2.36
N GLY A 23 -15.63 -4.93 -2.85
CA GLY A 23 -15.80 -3.82 -3.78
C GLY A 23 -16.56 -4.24 -5.04
N GLU A 24 -17.35 -3.33 -5.59
CA GLU A 24 -18.15 -3.56 -6.82
C GLU A 24 -17.27 -3.89 -8.05
N HIS A 25 -16.01 -3.47 -8.03
CA HIS A 25 -15.03 -3.68 -9.10
C HIS A 25 -13.70 -4.15 -8.50
N PHE A 26 -12.85 -4.79 -9.32
CA PHE A 26 -11.60 -5.44 -8.87
C PHE A 26 -10.31 -4.85 -9.48
N SER A 27 -10.42 -3.73 -10.20
CA SER A 27 -9.30 -3.13 -10.94
C SER A 27 -8.89 -1.78 -10.33
N HIS A 28 -8.32 -0.89 -11.14
CA HIS A 28 -8.00 0.47 -10.72
C HIS A 28 -9.22 1.14 -10.09
N GLN A 29 -8.97 1.82 -8.98
CA GLN A 29 -10.00 2.52 -8.21
C GLN A 29 -11.11 1.57 -7.72
N ALA A 30 -10.78 0.30 -7.49
CA ALA A 30 -11.68 -0.64 -6.83
C ALA A 30 -12.10 -0.07 -5.48
N PRO A 31 -13.41 0.01 -5.18
CA PRO A 31 -13.86 0.44 -3.88
C PRO A 31 -13.43 -0.56 -2.81
N ALA A 32 -13.13 -0.06 -1.62
CA ALA A 32 -12.71 -0.93 -0.52
C ALA A 32 -13.86 -1.86 -0.08
N PRO A 33 -13.54 -3.06 0.44
CA PRO A 33 -14.54 -3.93 1.02
C PRO A 33 -15.16 -3.32 2.29
N SER A 34 -16.33 -3.83 2.69
CA SER A 34 -17.12 -3.26 3.79
C SER A 34 -16.45 -3.27 5.16
N ASP A 35 -15.39 -4.06 5.34
CA ASP A 35 -14.62 -4.19 6.58
C ASP A 35 -13.28 -3.43 6.57
N ALA A 36 -12.94 -2.75 5.47
CA ALA A 36 -11.69 -2.00 5.36
C ALA A 36 -11.74 -0.65 6.09
N VAL A 37 -10.61 -0.28 6.68
CA VAL A 37 -10.35 1.10 7.09
C VAL A 37 -9.92 1.89 5.86
N ILE A 38 -10.69 2.92 5.51
CA ILE A 38 -10.39 3.78 4.37
C ILE A 38 -9.29 4.75 4.75
N LEU A 39 -8.05 4.48 4.32
CA LEU A 39 -6.92 5.40 4.56
C LEU A 39 -7.00 6.64 3.66
N PHE A 40 -7.53 6.53 2.45
CA PHE A 40 -7.70 7.65 1.54
C PHE A 40 -8.76 7.33 0.49
N ASP A 41 -9.67 8.28 0.27
CA ASP A 41 -10.78 8.18 -0.69
C ASP A 41 -10.78 9.32 -1.73
N GLY A 42 -9.70 10.12 -1.77
CA GLY A 42 -9.62 11.28 -2.65
C GLY A 42 -9.95 12.62 -2.00
N THR A 43 -10.42 12.65 -0.74
CA THR A 43 -11.04 13.86 -0.18
C THR A 43 -10.19 14.63 0.83
N ASP A 44 -9.40 13.96 1.66
CA ASP A 44 -8.59 14.62 2.69
C ASP A 44 -7.41 13.78 3.22
N PHE A 45 -6.69 14.34 4.19
CA PHE A 45 -5.61 13.68 4.94
C PHE A 45 -6.05 13.25 6.35
N SER A 46 -7.36 13.03 6.59
CA SER A 46 -7.90 12.77 7.93
C SER A 46 -7.23 11.58 8.62
N GLN A 47 -6.90 10.53 7.87
CA GLN A 47 -6.22 9.34 8.38
C GLN A 47 -4.69 9.46 8.44
N TRP A 48 -4.13 10.60 8.06
CA TRP A 48 -2.68 10.80 7.91
C TRP A 48 -2.17 11.92 8.81
N THR A 49 -0.91 11.76 9.22
CA THR A 49 -0.14 12.77 9.94
C THR A 49 1.28 12.82 9.39
N GLY A 50 1.89 14.00 9.45
CA GLY A 50 3.26 14.23 9.01
C GLY A 50 4.10 14.91 10.08
N ARG A 51 5.00 15.80 9.67
CA ARG A 51 5.83 16.56 10.60
C ARG A 51 4.97 17.59 11.34
N ASN A 52 5.11 17.66 12.66
CA ASN A 52 4.34 18.56 13.52
C ASN A 52 2.82 18.42 13.32
N ASP A 53 2.34 17.19 13.15
CA ASP A 53 0.95 16.84 12.93
C ASP A 53 0.30 17.43 11.67
N LYS A 54 1.13 17.89 10.73
CA LYS A 54 0.69 18.46 9.46
C LYS A 54 1.14 17.59 8.29
N VAL A 55 0.23 17.38 7.34
CA VAL A 55 0.54 16.81 6.04
C VAL A 55 0.77 17.94 5.06
N ASP A 56 2.01 18.01 4.53
CA ASP A 56 2.41 19.03 3.55
C ASP A 56 2.43 18.50 2.10
N TRP A 57 1.93 17.28 1.89
CA TRP A 57 1.67 16.73 0.55
C TRP A 57 0.51 17.49 -0.11
N LYS A 58 0.44 17.49 -1.43
CA LYS A 58 -0.70 18.10 -2.13
C LYS A 58 -1.86 17.12 -2.20
N LEU A 59 -3.06 17.67 -2.22
CA LEU A 59 -4.29 16.95 -2.50
C LEU A 59 -4.95 17.60 -3.71
N GLU A 60 -4.94 16.90 -4.84
CA GLU A 60 -5.45 17.43 -6.11
C GLU A 60 -6.12 16.29 -6.88
N ASN A 61 -7.25 16.59 -7.53
CA ASN A 61 -7.91 15.66 -8.47
C ASN A 61 -8.14 14.23 -7.93
N GLY A 62 -8.41 14.08 -6.62
CA GLY A 62 -8.65 12.78 -6.00
C GLY A 62 -7.41 11.95 -5.68
N TYR A 63 -6.19 12.53 -5.75
CA TYR A 63 -4.95 11.86 -5.35
C TYR A 63 -4.10 12.70 -4.38
N MET A 64 -3.26 12.02 -3.62
CA MET A 64 -2.20 12.65 -2.82
C MET A 64 -0.90 12.70 -3.63
N GLU A 65 -0.27 13.87 -3.71
CA GLU A 65 1.03 14.05 -4.37
C GLU A 65 2.14 14.25 -3.33
N THR A 66 3.15 13.39 -3.39
CA THR A 66 4.35 13.57 -2.56
C THR A 66 5.05 14.88 -2.89
N THR A 67 5.36 15.63 -1.84
CA THR A 67 6.19 16.83 -1.92
C THR A 67 7.51 16.56 -1.20
N ARG A 68 8.56 17.32 -1.50
CA ARG A 68 9.88 17.21 -0.83
C ARG A 68 9.86 17.71 0.64
N THR A 69 8.75 17.52 1.33
CA THR A 69 8.46 17.98 2.69
C THR A 69 8.56 16.86 3.73
N GLY A 70 8.73 15.61 3.27
CA GLY A 70 9.01 14.46 4.11
C GLY A 70 7.94 13.38 4.03
N ARG A 71 8.06 12.41 4.94
CA ARG A 71 7.17 11.24 5.03
C ARG A 71 5.90 11.59 5.78
N ILE A 72 4.81 10.95 5.39
CA ILE A 72 3.56 10.88 6.17
C ILE A 72 3.39 9.46 6.71
N ARG A 73 2.52 9.32 7.71
CA ARG A 73 2.14 8.04 8.29
C ARG A 73 0.65 8.05 8.64
N THR A 74 0.07 6.86 8.76
CA THR A 74 -1.28 6.71 9.30
C THR A 74 -1.33 7.24 10.73
N ARG A 75 -2.49 7.77 11.14
CA ARG A 75 -2.75 8.13 12.54
C ARG A 75 -2.86 6.89 13.42
N ASP A 76 -3.55 5.88 12.90
CA ASP A 76 -3.70 4.59 13.57
C ASP A 76 -2.46 3.71 13.38
N SER A 77 -2.33 2.74 14.28
CA SER A 77 -1.30 1.70 14.24
C SER A 77 -1.96 0.36 13.94
N PHE A 78 -1.28 -0.45 13.12
CA PHE A 78 -1.81 -1.73 12.65
C PHE A 78 -0.91 -2.88 13.12
N GLY A 79 -1.54 -4.04 13.37
CA GLY A 79 -0.86 -5.32 13.58
C GLY A 79 -0.80 -6.08 12.27
N ASP A 80 -1.46 -7.23 12.19
CA ASP A 80 -1.67 -7.94 10.93
C ASP A 80 -2.71 -7.20 10.08
N PHE A 81 -2.41 -7.00 8.79
CA PHE A 81 -3.31 -6.28 7.88
C PHE A 81 -3.22 -6.79 6.45
N GLN A 82 -4.23 -6.44 5.66
CA GLN A 82 -4.18 -6.44 4.21
C GLN A 82 -4.23 -4.98 3.73
N LEU A 83 -3.38 -4.63 2.77
CA LEU A 83 -3.28 -3.26 2.25
C LEU A 83 -3.51 -3.24 0.75
N HIS A 84 -4.42 -2.38 0.30
CA HIS A 84 -4.54 -1.97 -1.10
C HIS A 84 -3.97 -0.56 -1.23
N LEU A 85 -3.09 -0.35 -2.21
CA LEU A 85 -2.53 0.95 -2.53
C LEU A 85 -2.29 1.04 -4.03
N GLU A 86 -2.70 2.15 -4.62
CA GLU A 86 -2.40 2.50 -6.00
C GLU A 86 -1.42 3.68 -5.99
N PHE A 87 -0.46 3.67 -6.91
CA PHE A 87 0.49 4.76 -7.08
C PHE A 87 0.72 5.01 -8.56
N ALA A 88 1.13 6.24 -8.86
CA ALA A 88 1.60 6.65 -10.18
C ALA A 88 2.94 7.37 -10.01
N THR A 89 3.88 7.09 -10.91
CA THR A 89 5.13 7.84 -11.00
C THR A 89 4.90 9.11 -11.84
N PRO A 90 5.76 10.14 -11.71
CA PRO A 90 5.58 11.39 -12.47
C PRO A 90 5.52 11.15 -13.97
N GLU A 91 4.60 11.83 -14.67
CA GLU A 91 4.46 11.76 -16.13
C GLU A 91 5.75 12.17 -16.85
N LYS A 92 6.41 13.22 -16.33
CA LYS A 92 7.72 13.63 -16.84
C LYS A 92 8.80 12.68 -16.33
N VAL A 93 9.29 11.85 -17.25
CA VAL A 93 10.42 10.94 -17.02
C VAL A 93 11.72 11.72 -16.87
N GLU A 94 12.23 11.81 -15.64
CA GLU A 94 13.53 12.42 -15.31
C GLU A 94 14.36 11.53 -14.38
N GLY A 95 15.68 11.57 -14.55
CA GLY A 95 16.61 10.81 -13.72
C GLY A 95 16.81 9.36 -14.22
N LYS A 96 17.53 8.58 -13.41
CA LYS A 96 17.84 7.17 -13.68
C LYS A 96 18.05 6.40 -12.38
N GLY A 97 17.87 5.09 -12.42
CA GLY A 97 17.95 4.22 -11.25
C GLY A 97 17.07 4.73 -10.13
N GLN A 98 17.62 4.81 -8.92
CA GLN A 98 16.93 5.33 -7.73
C GLN A 98 16.58 6.82 -7.78
N GLY A 99 17.11 7.57 -8.75
CA GLY A 99 16.80 9.00 -8.91
C GLY A 99 15.50 9.27 -9.68
N ARG A 100 14.80 8.24 -10.17
CA ARG A 100 13.63 8.37 -11.05
C ARG A 100 12.37 7.81 -10.37
N GLY A 101 11.47 8.70 -9.96
CA GLY A 101 10.16 8.33 -9.40
C GLY A 101 10.21 7.54 -8.09
N ASN A 102 11.18 7.80 -7.20
CA ASN A 102 11.43 7.01 -6.00
C ASN A 102 10.54 7.40 -4.81
N ASN A 103 9.94 6.40 -4.17
CA ASN A 103 9.19 6.49 -2.92
C ASN A 103 9.14 5.09 -2.26
N GLY A 104 8.34 4.90 -1.20
CA GLY A 104 8.17 3.58 -0.62
C GLY A 104 7.07 3.52 0.43
N VAL A 105 6.53 2.31 0.61
CA VAL A 105 5.56 2.00 1.67
C VAL A 105 6.32 1.36 2.83
N ASN A 106 6.42 2.09 3.94
CA ASN A 106 7.16 1.63 5.10
C ASN A 106 6.26 0.92 6.12
N ILE A 107 6.36 -0.41 6.16
CA ILE A 107 5.63 -1.29 7.05
C ILE A 107 6.36 -1.36 8.40
N PHE A 108 5.63 -1.08 9.48
CA PHE A 108 6.11 -1.08 10.87
C PHE A 108 7.32 -0.18 11.15
N GLY A 109 7.58 0.82 10.30
CA GLY A 109 8.76 1.68 10.44
C GLY A 109 10.10 0.96 10.13
N ARG A 110 10.04 -0.24 9.54
CA ARG A 110 11.20 -1.15 9.41
C ARG A 110 11.36 -1.73 8.01
N TYR A 111 10.25 -2.12 7.38
CA TYR A 111 10.27 -2.88 6.12
C TYR A 111 9.70 -2.02 5.01
N GLU A 112 10.50 -1.69 4.02
CA GLU A 112 10.07 -0.87 2.90
C GLU A 112 9.72 -1.75 1.70
N ILE A 113 8.48 -1.64 1.25
CA ILE A 113 8.08 -2.09 -0.08
C ILE A 113 8.34 -0.95 -1.05
N GLN A 114 9.25 -1.17 -1.98
CA GLN A 114 9.78 -0.12 -2.82
C GLN A 114 8.77 0.39 -3.85
N ILE A 115 8.66 1.70 -3.98
CA ILE A 115 7.96 2.36 -5.09
C ILE A 115 9.01 3.05 -5.96
N LEU A 116 9.08 2.66 -7.23
CA LEU A 116 10.03 3.25 -8.17
C LEU A 116 9.46 3.21 -9.57
N ASP A 117 9.73 4.22 -10.38
CA ASP A 117 9.55 4.09 -11.82
C ASP A 117 10.60 3.11 -12.34
N SER A 118 10.17 1.86 -12.51
CA SER A 118 11.01 0.77 -13.03
C SER A 118 10.67 0.42 -14.47
N TYR A 119 9.90 1.25 -15.18
CA TYR A 119 9.59 1.05 -16.58
C TYR A 119 10.74 1.56 -17.45
N GLN A 120 11.48 0.62 -18.06
CA GLN A 120 12.69 0.91 -18.85
C GLN A 120 13.71 1.76 -18.06
N ASN A 121 13.83 1.49 -16.76
CA ASN A 121 14.76 2.17 -15.85
C ASN A 121 15.58 1.13 -15.08
N GLU A 122 16.85 0.96 -15.45
CA GLU A 122 17.74 -0.01 -14.81
C GLU A 122 18.20 0.46 -13.43
N THR A 123 18.19 -0.45 -12.45
CA THR A 123 18.70 -0.25 -11.10
C THR A 123 19.08 -1.60 -10.48
N TYR A 124 19.60 -1.61 -9.26
CA TYR A 124 19.92 -2.86 -8.56
C TYR A 124 18.64 -3.62 -8.16
N ALA A 125 18.69 -4.95 -8.23
CA ALA A 125 17.50 -5.81 -8.23
C ALA A 125 16.67 -5.73 -6.94
N ASP A 126 17.32 -5.56 -5.79
CA ASP A 126 16.71 -5.42 -4.47
C ASP A 126 16.31 -3.96 -4.13
N GLY A 127 16.40 -3.04 -5.09
CA GLY A 127 15.91 -1.66 -4.98
C GLY A 127 14.93 -1.26 -6.07
N MET A 128 14.49 -2.19 -6.92
CA MET A 128 13.47 -1.91 -7.94
C MET A 128 12.05 -1.95 -7.34
N VAL A 129 11.05 -1.50 -8.11
CA VAL A 129 9.65 -1.51 -7.67
C VAL A 129 9.21 -2.86 -7.11
N ALA A 130 8.43 -2.84 -6.02
CA ALA A 130 7.96 -4.02 -5.29
C ALA A 130 9.05 -4.90 -4.64
N ALA A 131 10.32 -4.47 -4.65
CA ALA A 131 11.33 -5.11 -3.81
C ALA A 131 11.00 -4.90 -2.33
N MET A 132 11.36 -5.89 -1.50
CA MET A 132 11.66 -5.61 -0.10
C MET A 132 13.02 -4.92 -0.08
N TYR A 133 13.02 -3.60 0.09
CA TYR A 133 14.17 -2.76 -0.21
C TYR A 133 15.44 -3.22 0.53
N GLY A 134 16.50 -3.47 -0.25
CA GLY A 134 17.81 -3.93 0.23
C GLY A 134 17.85 -5.38 0.74
N GLN A 135 16.80 -6.18 0.51
CA GLN A 135 16.68 -7.52 1.07
C GLN A 135 16.28 -8.57 0.03
N GLN A 136 15.22 -8.33 -0.73
CA GLN A 136 14.68 -9.33 -1.65
C GLN A 136 14.15 -8.66 -2.91
N PRO A 137 14.69 -8.99 -4.09
CA PRO A 137 14.14 -8.57 -5.37
C PRO A 137 12.70 -9.07 -5.58
N PRO A 138 11.86 -8.33 -6.32
CA PRO A 138 10.58 -8.85 -6.76
C PRO A 138 10.78 -10.03 -7.72
N LEU A 139 9.80 -10.92 -7.78
CA LEU A 139 9.86 -12.06 -8.72
C LEU A 139 9.82 -11.64 -10.19
N LYS A 140 9.18 -10.49 -10.48
CA LYS A 140 8.98 -9.92 -11.82
C LYS A 140 8.92 -8.39 -11.75
N ASN A 141 9.34 -7.73 -12.82
CA ASN A 141 9.00 -6.33 -13.06
C ASN A 141 7.69 -6.26 -13.84
N ALA A 142 6.62 -5.76 -13.21
CA ALA A 142 5.29 -5.62 -13.79
C ALA A 142 4.88 -4.15 -13.97
N SER A 143 5.87 -3.25 -14.13
CA SER A 143 5.62 -1.81 -14.27
C SER A 143 4.79 -1.49 -15.50
N LYS A 144 3.86 -0.54 -15.35
CA LYS A 144 3.15 0.09 -16.46
C LYS A 144 4.01 1.24 -17.04
N PRO A 145 3.84 1.57 -18.33
CA PRO A 145 4.45 2.76 -18.92
C PRO A 145 3.94 4.05 -18.29
#